data_AF-A0ABD3EWN3-F1
#
_entry.id   AF-A0ABD3EWN3-F1
#
_cell.length_a   1.000
_cell.length_b   1.000
_cell.length_c   1.000
_cell.angle_alpha   90.00
_cell.angle_beta   90.00
_cell.angle_gamma   90.00
#
_symmetry.space_group_name_H-M   'P 1'
#
loop_
_entity.id
_entity.type
_entity.pdbx_description
1 polymer ?
#
loop_
_entity_poly.entity_id
_entity_poly.type
_entity_poly.pdbx_seq_one_letter_code
_entity_poly.pdbx_strand_id
1 'polypeptide(L)'
;MHNAFADDQRINISEKNNEICLLARGFVSVYQQLGSAPFSIFLSSPKLPGPTKPNAAHRSLRSVDTETESDDEEERGIIPSSLKDFVKKGTSKVSDWYLMRKYQSWQKAGKTDDDIYKLWVRQGKDTDQIYTRWIRLGKSEEQVSKLFVKHGLDPEDLYGILTRQGKSMDDIYSLWQKVDLHDAQIYNIWLTTGKTDDQIFSAWYKANKDPENIGIMLQLGKNPKDNRNFPFWEKYSEFYRAKRFPDLQLMVSRT
;
A
#
# COMPACT_ATOMS: atom_id res chain seq x y z
N MET A 1 41.34 19.54 11.96
CA MET A 1 41.09 18.25 12.66
C MET A 1 39.59 18.00 12.56
N HIS A 2 39.22 17.12 11.62
CA HIS A 2 37.83 16.92 11.18
C HIS A 2 37.08 15.95 12.09
N ASN A 3 35.86 16.32 12.45
CA ASN A 3 34.91 15.56 13.27
C ASN A 3 34.50 14.23 12.59
N ALA A 4 34.74 13.13 13.29
CA ALA A 4 34.21 11.80 13.00
C ALA A 4 33.05 11.51 13.98
N PHE A 5 31.82 11.88 13.62
CA PHE A 5 30.60 11.52 14.37
C PHE A 5 29.38 11.65 13.45
N ALA A 6 29.29 10.82 12.41
CA ALA A 6 28.11 10.78 11.53
C ALA A 6 27.84 9.45 10.80
N ASP A 7 28.49 8.33 11.16
CA ASP A 7 28.35 7.07 10.40
C ASP A 7 27.65 5.91 11.14
N ASP A 8 27.14 6.13 12.36
CA ASP A 8 26.69 5.00 13.20
C ASP A 8 25.16 4.73 13.18
N GLN A 9 24.43 5.31 12.22
CA GLN A 9 22.96 5.12 12.09
C GLN A 9 22.54 4.43 10.77
N ARG A 10 23.49 4.08 9.89
CA ARG A 10 23.18 3.42 8.59
C ARG A 10 23.29 1.89 8.59
N ILE A 11 23.73 1.27 9.67
CA ILE A 11 24.07 -0.16 9.69
C ILE A 11 22.88 -1.08 10.06
N ASN A 12 21.79 -0.57 10.64
CA ASN A 12 20.79 -1.45 11.29
C ASN A 12 19.44 -1.62 10.55
N ILE A 13 19.42 -1.46 9.22
CA ILE A 13 18.23 -1.74 8.38
C ILE A 13 18.48 -2.95 7.47
N SER A 14 19.73 -3.13 7.01
CA SER A 14 20.14 -4.30 6.22
C SER A 14 19.98 -5.60 7.02
N GLU A 15 20.45 -5.65 8.27
CA GLU A 15 20.34 -6.85 9.13
C GLU A 15 18.91 -7.21 9.50
N LYS A 16 18.04 -6.22 9.79
CA LYS A 16 16.63 -6.48 10.11
C LYS A 16 15.85 -7.03 8.91
N ASN A 17 16.18 -6.59 7.70
CA ASN A 17 15.61 -7.15 6.47
C ASN A 17 16.13 -8.57 6.16
N ASN A 18 17.32 -8.94 6.67
CA ASN A 18 17.92 -10.26 6.47
C ASN A 18 17.22 -11.36 7.29
N GLU A 19 16.72 -11.06 8.49
CA GLU A 19 15.98 -12.04 9.31
C GLU A 19 14.59 -12.34 8.74
N ILE A 20 13.94 -11.34 8.13
CA ILE A 20 12.57 -11.47 7.59
C ILE A 20 12.53 -12.40 6.36
N CYS A 21 13.51 -12.28 5.45
CA CYS A 21 13.68 -13.23 4.34
C CYS A 21 13.79 -14.67 4.87
N LEU A 22 14.53 -14.87 5.97
CA LEU A 22 14.79 -16.18 6.56
C LEU A 22 13.54 -16.80 7.20
N LEU A 23 12.75 -16.00 7.93
CA LEU A 23 11.56 -16.44 8.66
C LEU A 23 10.34 -16.72 7.76
N ALA A 24 10.14 -15.95 6.68
CA ALA A 24 8.96 -16.10 5.81
C ALA A 24 8.87 -17.49 5.15
N ARG A 25 10.01 -18.08 4.74
CA ARG A 25 10.04 -19.45 4.19
C ARG A 25 9.92 -20.55 5.25
N GLY A 26 10.34 -20.30 6.49
CA GLY A 26 10.15 -21.23 7.59
C GLY A 26 8.68 -21.34 8.00
N PHE A 27 7.93 -20.24 7.97
CA PHE A 27 6.51 -20.21 8.30
C PHE A 27 5.61 -20.81 7.19
N VAL A 28 5.90 -20.54 5.91
CA VAL A 28 5.10 -21.10 4.80
C VAL A 28 5.17 -22.64 4.75
N SER A 29 6.30 -23.25 5.14
CA SER A 29 6.46 -24.71 5.21
C SER A 29 5.58 -25.39 6.28
N VAL A 30 5.16 -24.67 7.33
CA VAL A 30 4.27 -25.21 8.38
C VAL A 30 2.80 -25.16 7.95
N TYR A 31 2.40 -24.13 7.19
CA TYR A 31 1.01 -23.99 6.73
C TYR A 31 0.66 -24.96 5.60
N GLN A 32 1.64 -25.42 4.81
CA GLN A 32 1.40 -26.35 3.71
C GLN A 32 1.28 -27.83 4.18
N GLN A 33 1.60 -28.11 5.45
CA GLN A 33 1.45 -29.44 6.09
C GLN A 33 0.18 -29.58 6.95
N LEU A 34 -0.50 -28.49 7.29
CA LEU A 34 -1.77 -28.55 8.03
C LEU A 34 -2.93 -28.39 7.04
N GLY A 35 -3.38 -29.53 6.53
CA GLY A 35 -4.56 -29.64 5.69
C GLY A 35 -5.79 -29.00 6.32
N SER A 36 -6.53 -28.28 5.47
CA SER A 36 -7.98 -28.12 5.44
C SER A 36 -8.75 -28.50 6.73
N ALA A 37 -9.14 -27.49 7.50
CA ALA A 37 -10.32 -27.56 8.37
C ALA A 37 -10.98 -26.17 8.49
N PRO A 38 -12.29 -26.03 8.21
CA PRO A 38 -13.00 -24.77 8.39
C PRO A 38 -13.34 -24.57 9.88
N PHE A 39 -12.70 -23.61 10.53
CA PHE A 39 -13.16 -23.14 11.83
C PHE A 39 -14.41 -22.26 11.67
N SER A 40 -15.59 -22.89 11.74
CA SER A 40 -16.81 -22.20 12.15
C SER A 40 -16.75 -21.99 13.66
N ILE A 41 -16.45 -20.77 14.10
CA ILE A 41 -16.68 -20.38 15.49
C ILE A 41 -17.97 -19.60 15.55
N PHE A 42 -18.97 -20.30 16.09
CA PHE A 42 -20.28 -19.84 16.49
C PHE A 42 -20.13 -18.88 17.67
N LEU A 43 -20.30 -17.58 17.47
CA LEU A 43 -20.46 -16.63 18.58
C LEU A 43 -21.94 -16.27 18.72
N SER A 44 -22.58 -16.94 19.67
CA SER A 44 -23.90 -16.59 20.20
C SER A 44 -23.86 -15.20 20.82
N SER A 45 -24.68 -14.28 20.32
CA SER A 45 -24.96 -13.00 20.96
C SER A 45 -25.91 -13.17 22.15
N PRO A 46 -25.63 -12.61 23.34
CA PRO A 46 -26.61 -12.50 24.41
C PRO A 46 -27.66 -11.43 24.10
N LYS A 47 -28.92 -11.80 24.34
CA LYS A 47 -30.15 -11.04 24.07
C LYS A 47 -30.38 -10.01 25.18
N LEU A 48 -30.38 -8.72 24.86
CA LEU A 48 -30.85 -7.66 25.77
C LEU A 48 -32.36 -7.41 25.58
N PRO A 49 -33.14 -7.20 26.66
CA PRO A 49 -34.58 -6.92 26.58
C PRO A 49 -34.87 -5.44 26.28
N GLY A 50 -36.01 -5.23 25.60
CA GLY A 50 -36.48 -3.97 25.05
C GLY A 50 -37.02 -2.92 26.05
N PRO A 51 -37.72 -1.88 25.54
CA PRO A 51 -37.71 -0.54 26.12
C PRO A 51 -38.90 -0.24 27.03
N THR A 52 -38.67 0.61 28.03
CA THR A 52 -39.73 1.29 28.79
C THR A 52 -39.42 2.79 28.92
N LYS A 53 -40.25 3.63 28.28
CA LYS A 53 -40.62 5.00 28.68
C LYS A 53 -42.06 4.93 29.24
N PRO A 54 -42.63 5.87 30.02
CA PRO A 54 -42.38 7.34 29.99
C PRO A 54 -42.51 8.08 31.34
N ASN A 55 -42.12 9.37 31.41
CA ASN A 55 -43.02 10.52 31.65
C ASN A 55 -42.27 11.83 31.98
N ALA A 56 -43.03 12.92 31.91
CA ALA A 56 -42.66 14.26 31.53
C ALA A 56 -42.31 15.25 32.67
N ALA A 57 -41.70 16.36 32.21
CA ALA A 57 -41.81 17.75 32.69
C ALA A 57 -41.01 18.17 33.94
N HIS A 58 -40.08 19.14 33.80
CA HIS A 58 -40.33 20.58 33.96
C HIS A 58 -39.06 21.42 33.71
N ARG A 59 -39.28 22.69 33.33
CA ARG A 59 -38.35 23.77 32.91
C ARG A 59 -37.16 24.06 33.84
N SER A 60 -36.02 24.49 33.29
CA SER A 60 -35.54 25.91 33.27
C SER A 60 -34.00 26.06 33.17
N LEU A 61 -33.56 26.73 32.09
CA LEU A 61 -32.37 27.59 31.87
C LEU A 61 -31.11 27.44 32.77
N ARG A 62 -29.96 27.14 32.13
CA ARG A 62 -28.71 27.93 32.23
C ARG A 62 -27.72 27.58 31.12
N SER A 63 -27.17 28.64 30.54
CA SER A 63 -26.10 28.70 29.55
C SER A 63 -24.77 28.15 30.09
N VAL A 64 -24.06 27.38 29.28
CA VAL A 64 -22.60 27.38 29.21
C VAL A 64 -22.23 26.94 27.80
N ASP A 65 -21.54 27.85 27.09
CA ASP A 65 -20.92 27.58 25.82
C ASP A 65 -19.85 26.52 26.00
N THR A 66 -19.91 25.47 25.19
CA THR A 66 -18.75 24.64 24.91
C THR A 66 -18.87 24.28 23.45
N GLU A 67 -18.16 25.05 22.62
CA GLU A 67 -17.93 24.75 21.22
C GLU A 67 -17.20 23.41 21.14
N THR A 68 -17.95 22.33 21.00
CA THR A 68 -17.49 21.16 20.27
C THR A 68 -17.71 21.45 18.80
N GLU A 69 -16.70 22.02 18.13
CA GLU A 69 -16.59 21.97 16.67
C GLU A 69 -16.45 20.50 16.26
N SER A 70 -17.59 19.84 16.06
CA SER A 70 -17.68 18.57 15.37
C SER A 70 -17.53 18.86 13.87
N ASP A 71 -16.29 18.84 13.39
CA ASP A 71 -15.94 19.12 12.00
C ASP A 71 -16.25 17.93 11.05
N ASP A 72 -17.34 17.21 11.32
CA ASP A 72 -18.00 16.24 10.45
C ASP A 72 -19.29 16.84 9.84
N GLU A 73 -19.28 18.15 9.59
CA GLU A 73 -20.31 18.87 8.82
C GLU A 73 -20.02 18.90 7.30
N GLU A 74 -19.15 18.02 6.76
CA GLU A 74 -18.90 17.93 5.31
C GLU A 74 -20.11 17.41 4.48
N GLU A 75 -21.31 17.24 5.07
CA GLU A 75 -22.54 16.86 4.33
C GLU A 75 -23.66 17.93 4.30
N ARG A 76 -23.48 19.12 4.89
CA ARG A 76 -24.53 20.18 4.87
C ARG A 76 -24.06 21.58 4.48
N GLY A 77 -22.99 21.67 3.67
CA GLY A 77 -22.54 22.93 3.10
C GLY A 77 -23.52 23.52 2.09
N ILE A 78 -24.08 24.69 2.42
CA ILE A 78 -24.90 25.54 1.54
C ILE A 78 -24.24 25.65 0.17
N ILE A 79 -24.90 25.09 -0.84
CA ILE A 79 -24.42 25.05 -2.22
C ILE A 79 -24.38 26.50 -2.75
N PRO A 80 -23.21 27.04 -3.13
CA PRO A 80 -23.11 28.31 -3.85
C PRO A 80 -24.02 28.31 -5.08
N SER A 81 -24.67 29.43 -5.40
CA SER A 81 -25.63 29.51 -6.51
C SER A 81 -25.08 29.04 -7.88
N SER A 82 -23.76 29.09 -8.09
CA SER A 82 -23.07 28.59 -9.29
C SER A 82 -23.01 27.06 -9.42
N LEU A 83 -23.38 26.31 -8.38
CA LEU A 83 -23.37 24.85 -8.33
C LEU A 83 -24.76 24.23 -8.57
N LYS A 84 -25.84 25.04 -8.65
CA LYS A 84 -27.20 24.56 -8.97
C LYS A 84 -27.26 23.80 -10.30
N ASP A 85 -26.45 24.19 -11.28
CA ASP A 85 -26.38 23.53 -12.60
C ASP A 85 -25.58 22.21 -12.56
N PHE A 86 -24.71 22.02 -11.57
CA PHE A 86 -23.90 20.81 -11.36
C PHE A 86 -24.59 19.74 -10.52
N VAL A 87 -25.54 20.11 -9.67
CA VAL A 87 -26.35 19.16 -8.88
C VAL A 87 -27.13 18.20 -9.78
N LYS A 88 -27.48 18.62 -11.01
CA LYS A 88 -28.08 17.73 -12.03
C LYS A 88 -27.13 16.66 -12.60
N LYS A 89 -25.81 16.80 -12.40
CA LYS A 89 -24.76 15.93 -12.98
C LYS A 89 -24.09 14.97 -11.98
N GLY A 90 -24.54 14.93 -10.73
CA GLY A 90 -24.11 13.96 -9.70
C GLY A 90 -23.28 14.56 -8.58
N THR A 91 -23.53 14.10 -7.35
CA THR A 91 -22.92 14.57 -6.08
C THR A 91 -21.39 14.49 -6.06
N SER A 92 -20.81 13.48 -6.70
CA SER A 92 -19.34 13.27 -6.76
C SER A 92 -18.59 14.38 -7.50
N LYS A 93 -19.17 14.96 -8.56
CA LYS A 93 -18.53 16.07 -9.29
C LYS A 93 -18.50 17.35 -8.46
N VAL A 94 -19.50 17.54 -7.60
CA VAL A 94 -19.56 18.68 -6.67
C VAL A 94 -18.51 18.53 -5.57
N SER A 95 -18.37 17.34 -4.98
CA SER A 95 -17.33 17.08 -3.98
C SER A 95 -15.92 17.23 -4.54
N ASP A 96 -15.68 16.74 -5.77
CA ASP A 96 -14.37 16.84 -6.41
C ASP A 96 -14.03 18.29 -6.77
N TRP A 97 -15.03 19.07 -7.20
CA TRP A 97 -14.88 20.51 -7.42
C TRP A 97 -14.50 21.26 -6.14
N TYR A 98 -15.16 20.95 -5.02
CA TYR A 98 -14.84 21.55 -3.73
C TYR A 98 -13.42 21.20 -3.27
N LEU A 99 -13.03 19.92 -3.38
CA LEU A 99 -11.68 19.44 -3.10
C LEU A 99 -10.63 20.21 -3.92
N MET A 100 -10.86 20.32 -5.23
CA MET A 100 -9.98 21.06 -6.14
C MET A 100 -9.87 22.54 -5.77
N ARG A 101 -10.99 23.20 -5.45
CA ARG A 101 -10.98 24.61 -5.03
C ARG A 101 -10.24 24.83 -3.72
N LYS A 102 -10.45 23.97 -2.73
CA LYS A 102 -9.75 24.01 -1.43
C LYS A 102 -8.25 23.83 -1.62
N TYR A 103 -7.86 22.84 -2.44
CA TYR A 103 -6.47 22.61 -2.82
C TYR A 103 -5.83 23.82 -3.52
N GLN A 104 -6.48 24.40 -4.53
CA GLN A 104 -6.00 25.60 -5.21
C GLN A 104 -5.85 26.80 -4.26
N SER A 105 -6.76 26.94 -3.29
CA SER A 105 -6.67 27.97 -2.25
C SER A 105 -5.43 27.78 -1.38
N TRP A 106 -5.12 26.56 -0.97
CA TRP A 106 -3.91 26.24 -0.21
C TRP A 106 -2.64 26.50 -1.02
N GLN A 107 -2.62 26.16 -2.30
CA GLN A 107 -1.49 26.49 -3.19
C GLN A 107 -1.28 28.01 -3.31
N LYS A 108 -2.36 28.79 -3.45
CA LYS A 108 -2.29 30.26 -3.46
C LYS A 108 -1.78 30.85 -2.14
N ALA A 109 -2.06 30.18 -1.03
CA ALA A 109 -1.53 30.51 0.29
C ALA A 109 -0.08 30.01 0.50
N GLY A 110 0.56 29.44 -0.53
CA GLY A 110 1.95 28.98 -0.48
C GLY A 110 2.16 27.62 0.18
N LYS A 111 1.10 26.84 0.44
CA LYS A 111 1.25 25.48 1.00
C LYS A 111 1.72 24.50 -0.07
N THR A 112 2.69 23.69 0.30
CA THR A 112 3.22 22.58 -0.53
C THR A 112 2.36 21.33 -0.41
N ASP A 113 2.58 20.34 -1.28
CA ASP A 113 1.91 19.04 -1.20
C ASP A 113 2.19 18.35 0.16
N ASP A 114 3.42 18.46 0.66
CA ASP A 114 3.81 17.99 2.01
C ASP A 114 2.97 18.64 3.11
N ASP A 115 2.75 19.96 3.03
CA ASP A 115 1.97 20.69 4.04
C ASP A 115 0.51 20.26 4.02
N ILE A 116 -0.05 20.05 2.82
CA ILE A 116 -1.43 19.60 2.62
C ILE A 116 -1.59 18.16 3.12
N TYR A 117 -0.62 17.29 2.84
CA TYR A 117 -0.58 15.93 3.38
C TYR A 117 -0.62 15.93 4.92
N LYS A 118 0.29 16.67 5.57
CA LYS A 118 0.31 16.79 7.04
C LYS A 118 -0.99 17.35 7.59
N LEU A 119 -1.63 18.27 6.87
CA LEU A 119 -2.91 18.86 7.26
C LEU A 119 -4.03 17.82 7.22
N TRP A 120 -4.10 16.98 6.17
CA TRP A 120 -5.09 15.90 6.11
C TRP A 120 -4.86 14.81 7.16
N VAL A 121 -3.60 14.47 7.45
CA VAL A 121 -3.27 13.55 8.56
C VAL A 121 -3.75 14.12 9.90
N ARG A 122 -3.53 15.42 10.16
CA ARG A 122 -4.02 16.11 11.37
C ARG A 122 -5.54 16.14 11.47
N GLN A 123 -6.23 16.15 10.33
CA GLN A 123 -7.69 16.04 10.25
C GLN A 123 -8.20 14.60 10.41
N GLY A 124 -7.35 13.66 10.82
CA GLY A 124 -7.73 12.26 11.06
C GLY A 124 -8.04 11.47 9.80
N LYS A 125 -7.63 11.94 8.62
CA LYS A 125 -7.85 11.19 7.37
C LYS A 125 -6.88 10.03 7.29
N ASP A 126 -7.41 8.85 6.96
CA ASP A 126 -6.58 7.67 6.73
C ASP A 126 -5.82 7.77 5.40
N THR A 127 -4.86 6.85 5.22
CA THR A 127 -3.95 6.84 4.08
C THR A 127 -4.65 6.51 2.76
N ASP A 128 -5.67 5.64 2.76
CA ASP A 128 -6.48 5.33 1.58
C ASP A 128 -7.30 6.55 1.13
N GLN A 129 -7.89 7.28 2.07
CA GLN A 129 -8.62 8.51 1.82
C GLN A 129 -7.69 9.60 1.25
N ILE A 130 -6.52 9.77 1.85
CA ILE A 130 -5.51 10.73 1.37
C ILE A 130 -5.05 10.34 -0.04
N TYR A 131 -4.78 9.06 -0.29
CA TYR A 131 -4.39 8.57 -1.61
C TYR A 131 -5.46 8.91 -2.65
N THR A 132 -6.71 8.54 -2.37
CA THR A 132 -7.86 8.78 -3.26
C THR A 132 -8.04 10.28 -3.54
N ARG A 133 -7.90 11.14 -2.52
CA ARG A 133 -7.98 12.60 -2.69
C ARG A 133 -6.88 13.11 -3.62
N TRP A 134 -5.65 12.63 -3.47
CA TRP A 134 -4.55 13.03 -4.36
C TRP A 134 -4.78 12.61 -5.82
N ILE A 135 -5.25 11.39 -6.05
CA ILE A 135 -5.58 10.91 -7.41
C ILE A 135 -6.70 11.76 -8.02
N ARG A 136 -7.75 12.10 -7.26
CA ARG A 136 -8.83 12.99 -7.73
C ARG A 136 -8.37 14.42 -8.02
N LEU A 137 -7.33 14.88 -7.34
CA LEU A 137 -6.65 16.14 -7.65
C LEU A 137 -5.75 16.06 -8.89
N GLY A 138 -5.64 14.90 -9.53
CA GLY A 138 -4.85 14.68 -10.73
C GLY A 138 -3.36 14.45 -10.48
N LYS A 139 -2.96 14.11 -9.25
CA LYS A 139 -1.57 13.67 -8.98
C LYS A 139 -1.35 12.28 -9.55
N SER A 140 -0.13 12.04 -10.03
CA SER A 140 0.26 10.70 -10.47
C SER A 140 0.49 9.78 -9.27
N GLU A 141 0.32 8.48 -9.48
CA GLU A 141 0.54 7.46 -8.46
C GLU A 141 1.97 7.49 -7.93
N GLU A 142 2.93 7.81 -8.80
CA GLU A 142 4.33 8.01 -8.45
C GLU A 142 4.51 9.19 -7.49
N GLN A 143 3.87 10.33 -7.77
CA GLN A 143 3.95 11.50 -6.88
C GLN A 143 3.37 11.18 -5.50
N VAL A 144 2.22 10.52 -5.46
CA VAL A 144 1.56 10.15 -4.19
C VAL A 144 2.40 9.12 -3.43
N SER A 145 2.93 8.12 -4.12
CA SER A 145 3.75 7.07 -3.49
C SER A 145 5.07 7.63 -2.96
N LYS A 146 5.75 8.51 -3.71
CA LYS A 146 6.94 9.22 -3.22
C LYS A 146 6.64 10.05 -1.99
N LEU A 147 5.50 10.75 -1.99
CA LEU A 147 5.06 11.54 -0.84
C LEU A 147 4.83 10.64 0.39
N PHE A 148 4.21 9.48 0.21
CA PHE A 148 3.93 8.54 1.30
C PHE A 148 5.21 7.93 1.87
N VAL A 149 6.12 7.46 1.01
CA VAL A 149 7.42 6.93 1.41
C VAL A 149 8.24 8.01 2.13
N LYS A 150 8.24 9.25 1.63
CA LYS A 150 8.90 10.39 2.28
C LYS A 150 8.35 10.67 3.68
N HIS A 151 7.06 10.41 3.91
CA HIS A 151 6.44 10.52 5.23
C HIS A 151 6.53 9.26 6.09
N GLY A 152 7.31 8.27 5.66
CA GLY A 152 7.59 7.06 6.43
C GLY A 152 6.46 6.04 6.42
N LEU A 153 5.59 6.07 5.41
CA LEU A 153 4.61 4.99 5.22
C LEU A 153 5.36 3.68 4.96
N ASP A 154 4.94 2.62 5.64
CA ASP A 154 5.54 1.31 5.45
C ASP A 154 5.27 0.81 4.01
N PRO A 155 6.25 0.17 3.35
CA PRO A 155 6.04 -0.38 2.02
C PRO A 155 4.88 -1.40 1.96
N GLU A 156 4.68 -2.21 2.99
CA GLU A 156 3.56 -3.16 3.05
C GLU A 156 2.20 -2.42 3.05
N ASP A 157 2.09 -1.32 3.79
CA ASP A 157 0.90 -0.48 3.77
C ASP A 157 0.66 0.15 2.40
N LEU A 158 1.72 0.67 1.76
CA LEU A 158 1.65 1.21 0.40
C LEU A 158 1.18 0.15 -0.61
N TYR A 159 1.71 -1.07 -0.50
CA TYR A 159 1.26 -2.21 -1.31
C TYR A 159 -0.23 -2.51 -1.08
N GLY A 160 -0.67 -2.51 0.18
CA GLY A 160 -2.07 -2.68 0.56
C GLY A 160 -2.98 -1.62 -0.06
N ILE A 161 -2.58 -0.35 -0.03
CA ILE A 161 -3.35 0.76 -0.64
C ILE A 161 -3.47 0.53 -2.15
N LEU A 162 -2.35 0.29 -2.84
CA LEU A 162 -2.36 0.13 -4.29
C LEU A 162 -3.19 -1.08 -4.74
N THR A 163 -3.11 -2.20 -4.03
CA THR A 163 -3.92 -3.39 -4.32
C THR A 163 -5.42 -3.14 -4.09
N ARG A 164 -5.81 -2.44 -3.01
CA ARG A 164 -7.21 -2.02 -2.78
C ARG A 164 -7.73 -1.09 -3.89
N GLN A 165 -6.86 -0.26 -4.45
CA GLN A 165 -7.16 0.59 -5.61
C GLN A 165 -7.18 -0.18 -6.94
N GLY A 166 -7.08 -1.52 -6.90
CA GLY A 166 -7.19 -2.39 -8.06
C GLY A 166 -5.94 -2.43 -8.94
N LYS A 167 -4.78 -2.01 -8.43
CA LYS A 167 -3.53 -2.03 -9.21
C LYS A 167 -3.02 -3.45 -9.39
N SER A 168 -2.55 -3.73 -10.61
CA SER A 168 -1.95 -5.01 -10.91
C SER A 168 -0.58 -5.14 -10.25
N MET A 169 -0.13 -6.38 -10.06
CA MET A 169 1.20 -6.67 -9.49
C MET A 169 2.32 -6.04 -10.33
N ASP A 170 2.17 -6.03 -11.66
CA ASP A 170 3.14 -5.45 -12.59
C ASP A 170 3.19 -3.92 -12.45
N ASP A 171 2.03 -3.27 -12.32
CA ASP A 171 1.94 -1.81 -12.14
C ASP A 171 2.57 -1.41 -10.81
N ILE A 172 2.26 -2.14 -9.73
CA ILE A 172 2.83 -1.90 -8.40
C ILE A 172 4.34 -2.07 -8.44
N TYR A 173 4.85 -3.13 -9.08
CA TYR A 173 6.28 -3.36 -9.19
C TYR A 173 6.99 -2.27 -9.98
N SER A 174 6.39 -1.83 -11.10
CA SER A 174 6.91 -0.74 -11.93
C SER A 174 6.93 0.59 -11.17
N LEU A 175 5.92 0.84 -10.34
CA LEU A 175 5.85 2.00 -9.46
C LEU A 175 6.94 1.94 -8.39
N TRP A 176 7.17 0.77 -7.80
CA TRP A 176 8.21 0.50 -6.80
C TRP A 176 9.60 0.94 -7.25
N GLN A 177 9.95 0.59 -8.49
CA GLN A 177 11.22 0.95 -9.12
C GLN A 177 11.40 2.47 -9.27
N LYS A 178 10.30 3.21 -9.47
CA LYS A 178 10.33 4.67 -9.64
C LYS A 178 10.42 5.43 -8.31
N VAL A 179 10.03 4.78 -7.21
CA VAL A 179 10.03 5.37 -5.86
C VAL A 179 11.22 4.90 -5.02
N ASP A 180 12.22 4.29 -5.65
CA ASP A 180 13.47 3.81 -5.05
C ASP A 180 13.27 2.84 -3.86
N LEU A 181 12.20 2.04 -3.90
CA LEU A 181 12.01 0.96 -2.94
C LEU A 181 12.69 -0.33 -3.45
N HIS A 182 13.22 -1.15 -2.54
CA HIS A 182 14.07 -2.28 -2.91
C HIS A 182 13.28 -3.50 -3.41
N ASP A 183 13.82 -4.19 -4.41
CA ASP A 183 13.24 -5.42 -4.99
C ASP A 183 13.02 -6.53 -3.93
N ALA A 184 13.91 -6.63 -2.94
CA ALA A 184 13.77 -7.60 -1.86
C ALA A 184 12.54 -7.33 -0.97
N GLN A 185 12.17 -6.07 -0.76
CA GLN A 185 11.01 -5.71 0.07
C GLN A 185 9.71 -6.15 -0.60
N ILE A 186 9.54 -5.84 -1.89
CA ILE A 186 8.35 -6.24 -2.63
C ILE A 186 8.28 -7.76 -2.84
N TYR A 187 9.43 -8.42 -3.01
CA TYR A 187 9.49 -9.89 -3.01
C TYR A 187 8.99 -10.49 -1.70
N ASN A 188 9.43 -9.96 -0.55
CA ASN A 188 8.96 -10.43 0.75
C ASN A 188 7.45 -10.24 0.92
N ILE A 189 6.91 -9.09 0.50
CA ILE A 189 5.46 -8.83 0.51
C ILE A 189 4.73 -9.85 -0.38
N TRP A 190 5.28 -10.20 -1.55
CA TRP A 190 4.67 -11.23 -2.41
C TRP A 190 4.68 -12.62 -1.79
N LEU A 191 5.73 -12.97 -1.05
CA LEU A 191 5.77 -14.23 -0.30
C LEU A 191 4.72 -14.26 0.81
N THR A 192 4.58 -13.18 1.59
CA THR A 192 3.61 -13.13 2.71
C THR A 192 2.17 -13.07 2.22
N THR A 193 1.92 -12.44 1.07
CA THR A 193 0.59 -12.37 0.44
C THR A 193 0.24 -13.63 -0.39
N GLY A 194 1.12 -14.63 -0.42
CA GLY A 194 0.86 -15.92 -1.06
C GLY A 194 0.84 -15.88 -2.59
N LYS A 195 1.61 -14.99 -3.22
CA LYS A 195 1.77 -14.98 -4.68
C LYS A 195 2.49 -16.24 -5.14
N THR A 196 2.07 -16.76 -6.29
CA THR A 196 2.68 -17.97 -6.86
C THR A 196 4.02 -17.66 -7.52
N ASP A 197 4.88 -18.68 -7.63
CA ASP A 197 6.15 -18.60 -8.37
C ASP A 197 5.95 -17.98 -9.76
N ASP A 198 4.96 -18.45 -10.53
CA ASP A 198 4.67 -17.96 -11.88
C ASP A 198 4.29 -16.47 -11.93
N GLN A 199 3.53 -15.99 -10.93
CA GLN A 199 3.16 -14.58 -10.84
C GLN A 199 4.40 -13.70 -10.59
N ILE A 200 5.26 -14.14 -9.65
CA ILE A 200 6.50 -13.44 -9.30
C ILE A 200 7.45 -13.44 -10.50
N PHE A 201 7.65 -14.60 -11.15
CA PHE A 201 8.52 -14.75 -12.32
C PHE A 201 8.03 -13.89 -13.47
N SER A 202 6.73 -13.85 -13.72
CA SER A 202 6.17 -13.00 -14.77
C SER A 202 6.41 -11.52 -14.50
N ALA A 203 6.27 -11.06 -13.25
CA ALA A 203 6.50 -9.66 -12.89
C ALA A 203 7.98 -9.27 -13.07
N TRP A 204 8.91 -10.11 -12.59
CA TRP A 204 10.35 -9.90 -12.78
C TRP A 204 10.75 -9.88 -14.25
N TYR A 205 10.21 -10.81 -15.05
CA TYR A 205 10.50 -10.86 -16.48
C TYR A 205 10.01 -9.62 -17.22
N LYS A 206 8.77 -9.16 -16.96
CA LYS A 206 8.21 -7.95 -17.59
C LYS A 206 8.99 -6.69 -17.23
N ALA A 207 9.59 -6.68 -16.04
CA ALA A 207 10.45 -5.61 -15.57
C ALA A 207 11.91 -5.77 -16.00
N ASN A 208 12.21 -6.67 -16.94
CA ASN A 208 13.53 -6.93 -17.50
C ASN A 208 14.58 -7.31 -16.45
N LYS A 209 14.19 -7.99 -15.37
CA LYS A 209 15.15 -8.51 -14.39
C LYS A 209 15.77 -9.78 -14.93
N ASP A 210 17.04 -9.75 -15.27
CA ASP A 210 17.75 -10.96 -15.65
C ASP A 210 17.99 -11.87 -14.43
N PRO A 211 18.27 -13.18 -14.65
CA PRO A 211 18.53 -14.11 -13.57
C PRO A 211 19.72 -13.74 -12.69
N GLU A 212 20.75 -13.07 -13.21
CA GLU A 212 21.92 -12.69 -12.41
C GLU A 212 21.52 -11.66 -11.34
N ASN A 213 20.79 -10.62 -11.72
CA ASN A 213 20.24 -9.62 -10.80
C ASN A 213 19.32 -10.24 -9.73
N ILE A 214 18.46 -11.18 -10.11
CA ILE A 214 17.62 -11.91 -9.15
C ILE A 214 18.47 -12.79 -8.23
N GLY A 215 19.52 -13.42 -8.74
CA GLY A 215 20.46 -14.22 -7.93
C GLY A 215 21.18 -13.39 -6.87
N ILE A 216 21.57 -12.15 -7.23
CA ILE A 216 22.16 -11.19 -6.29
C ILE A 216 21.13 -10.79 -5.23
N MET A 217 19.91 -10.44 -5.63
CA MET A 217 18.83 -10.08 -4.71
C MET A 217 18.48 -11.23 -3.74
N LEU A 218 18.50 -12.46 -4.22
CA LEU A 218 18.29 -13.67 -3.41
C LEU A 218 19.51 -14.09 -2.59
N GLN A 219 20.61 -13.33 -2.65
CA GLN A 219 21.84 -13.53 -1.90
C GLN A 219 22.46 -14.92 -2.11
N LEU A 220 22.46 -15.44 -3.34
CA LEU A 220 22.97 -16.79 -3.62
C LEU A 220 24.46 -16.97 -3.25
N GLY A 221 25.24 -15.90 -3.34
CA GLY A 221 26.67 -15.90 -2.99
C GLY A 221 27.52 -16.72 -3.95
N LYS A 222 28.73 -17.09 -3.50
CA LYS A 222 29.73 -17.78 -4.33
C LYS A 222 29.42 -19.26 -4.60
N ASN A 223 28.73 -19.91 -3.66
CA ASN A 223 28.33 -21.31 -3.75
C ASN A 223 26.81 -21.39 -3.83
N PRO A 224 26.20 -21.05 -4.99
CA PRO A 224 24.77 -20.92 -5.12
C PRO A 224 24.03 -22.21 -4.78
N LYS A 225 24.59 -23.39 -5.11
CA LYS A 225 23.94 -24.70 -4.92
C LYS A 225 23.60 -25.04 -3.46
N ASP A 226 24.35 -24.50 -2.51
CA ASP A 226 24.12 -24.75 -1.07
C ASP A 226 23.09 -23.76 -0.48
N ASN A 227 22.71 -22.74 -1.26
CA ASN A 227 21.77 -21.72 -0.82
C ASN A 227 20.33 -22.23 -0.93
N ARG A 228 19.56 -22.09 0.15
CA ARG A 228 18.13 -22.45 0.18
C ARG A 228 17.26 -21.76 -0.89
N ASN A 229 17.68 -20.61 -1.40
CA ASN A 229 16.97 -19.87 -2.44
C ASN A 229 17.31 -20.37 -3.85
N PHE A 230 18.33 -21.22 -4.01
CA PHE A 230 18.82 -21.70 -5.29
C PHE A 230 17.77 -22.44 -6.12
N PRO A 231 16.99 -23.41 -5.59
CA PRO A 231 15.99 -24.09 -6.40
C PRO A 231 14.94 -23.13 -6.98
N PHE A 232 14.60 -22.08 -6.23
CA PHE A 232 13.66 -21.06 -6.70
C PHE A 232 14.27 -20.17 -7.78
N TRP A 233 15.53 -19.76 -7.62
CA TRP A 233 16.27 -19.03 -8.64
C TRP A 233 16.48 -19.84 -9.92
N GLU A 234 16.74 -21.15 -9.79
CA GLU A 234 16.91 -22.07 -10.91
C GLU A 234 15.62 -22.15 -11.75
N LYS A 235 14.47 -22.32 -11.11
CA LYS A 235 13.15 -22.22 -11.78
C LYS A 235 12.96 -20.90 -12.52
N TYR A 236 13.32 -19.77 -11.89
CA TYR A 236 13.23 -18.47 -12.56
C TYR A 236 14.14 -18.39 -13.78
N SER A 237 15.36 -18.92 -13.68
CA SER A 237 16.33 -18.95 -14.76
C SER A 237 15.83 -19.76 -15.97
N GLU A 238 15.19 -20.90 -15.72
CA GLU A 238 14.56 -21.71 -16.76
C GLU A 238 13.37 -20.99 -17.40
N PHE A 239 12.49 -20.40 -16.58
CA PHE A 239 11.36 -19.59 -17.06
C PHE A 239 11.85 -18.44 -17.97
N TYR A 240 12.88 -17.72 -17.53
CA TYR A 240 13.47 -16.61 -18.28
C TYR A 240 14.03 -17.08 -19.62
N ARG A 241 14.81 -18.17 -19.64
CA ARG A 241 15.36 -18.76 -20.87
C ARG A 241 14.26 -19.17 -21.85
N ALA A 242 13.22 -19.85 -21.36
CA ALA A 242 12.09 -20.29 -22.17
C ALA A 242 11.37 -19.12 -22.85
N LYS A 243 11.16 -18.00 -22.13
CA LYS A 243 10.51 -16.80 -22.66
C LYS A 243 11.40 -15.99 -23.60
N ARG A 244 12.70 -15.91 -23.30
CA ARG A 244 13.68 -15.11 -24.05
C ARG A 244 14.10 -15.79 -25.36
N PHE A 245 14.19 -17.12 -25.37
CA PHE A 245 14.67 -17.92 -26.49
C PHE A 245 13.71 -19.10 -26.79
N PRO A 246 12.52 -18.83 -27.32
CA PRO A 246 11.51 -19.87 -27.56
C PRO A 246 12.01 -20.96 -28.54
N ASP A 247 12.85 -20.58 -29.51
CA ASP A 247 13.32 -21.48 -30.56
C ASP A 247 14.34 -22.53 -30.08
N LEU A 248 15.07 -22.25 -29.00
CA LEU A 248 16.03 -23.20 -28.42
C LEU A 248 15.33 -24.40 -27.76
N GLN A 249 14.09 -24.24 -27.29
CA GLN A 249 13.32 -25.35 -26.72
C GLN A 249 12.78 -26.33 -27.77
N LEU A 250 12.50 -25.84 -28.98
CA LEU A 250 12.05 -26.66 -30.11
C LEU A 250 13.17 -27.56 -30.66
N MET A 251 14.45 -27.18 -30.47
CA MET A 251 15.59 -27.99 -30.90
C MET A 251 15.90 -29.14 -29.93
N VAL A 252 15.82 -28.91 -28.61
CA VAL A 252 16.05 -29.95 -27.60
C VAL A 252 14.94 -31.00 -27.57
N SER A 253 13.72 -30.64 -27.97
CA SER A 253 12.57 -31.57 -27.98
C SER A 253 12.49 -32.43 -29.25
N ARG A 254 13.39 -32.23 -30.23
CA ARG A 254 13.43 -32.96 -31.52
C ARG A 254 14.56 -33.99 -31.61
N THR A 255 15.32 -34.17 -30.54
CA THR A 255 16.37 -35.19 -30.38
C THR A 255 15.93 -36.25 -29.40
#